data_AF-A0A1G6C763-F1
#
_entry.id   AF-A0A1G6C763-F1
#
_cell.length_a   1.000
_cell.length_b   1.000
_cell.length_c   1.000
_cell.angle_alpha   90.00
_cell.angle_beta   90.00
_cell.angle_gamma   90.00
#
_symmetry.space_group_name_H-M   'P 1'
#
loop_
_entity.id
_entity.type
_entity.pdbx_description
1 polymer ?
#
loop_
_entity_poly.entity_id
_entity_poly.type
_entity_poly.pdbx_seq_one_letter_code
_entity_poly.pdbx_strand_id
1 'polypeptide(L)'
;MPRNQTKRVTIRLTPEEYDRLMWKRIEAAGLTWREFIFKMCTEGKVVSNEALRELNKELRYQGNNLNQLTRLAHQGEIKVIDLSELRKLYERMLDEIMKAGE
;
A
#
# COMPACT_ATOMS: atom_id res chain seq x y z
N MET A 1 28.71 -33.53 4.89
CA MET A 1 27.35 -33.21 5.38
C MET A 1 26.43 -33.08 4.18
N PRO A 2 25.24 -33.72 4.16
CA PRO A 2 24.30 -33.54 3.07
C PRO A 2 23.80 -32.08 3.02
N ARG A 3 23.48 -31.60 1.82
CA ARG A 3 23.03 -30.23 1.57
C ARG A 3 21.60 -30.07 2.09
N ASN A 4 21.39 -29.23 3.11
CA ASN A 4 20.08 -29.02 3.77
C ASN A 4 19.02 -28.26 2.93
N GLN A 5 19.24 -28.05 1.63
CA GLN A 5 18.36 -27.26 0.76
C GLN A 5 17.47 -28.20 -0.07
N THR A 6 16.30 -28.55 0.45
CA THR A 6 15.40 -29.55 -0.15
C THR A 6 14.26 -28.96 -0.97
N LYS A 7 13.94 -27.67 -0.81
CA LYS A 7 12.85 -26.99 -1.51
C LYS A 7 13.36 -26.19 -2.72
N ARG A 8 12.61 -26.21 -3.82
CA ARG A 8 12.91 -25.48 -5.07
C ARG A 8 11.77 -24.52 -5.41
N VAL A 9 12.13 -23.30 -5.80
CA VAL A 9 11.23 -22.31 -6.39
C VAL A 9 11.70 -22.09 -7.82
N THR A 10 10.79 -22.19 -8.79
CA THR A 10 11.06 -21.99 -10.22
C THR A 10 10.26 -20.79 -10.69
N ILE A 11 10.92 -19.87 -11.39
CA ILE A 11 10.29 -18.72 -12.04
C ILE A 11 10.53 -18.80 -13.54
N ARG A 12 9.57 -18.35 -14.34
CA ARG A 12 9.72 -18.19 -15.79
C ARG A 12 9.87 -16.70 -16.08
N LEU A 13 10.81 -16.37 -16.95
CA LEU A 13 11.18 -15.00 -17.29
C LEU A 13 11.29 -14.89 -18.80
N THR A 14 11.01 -13.71 -19.34
CA THR A 14 11.46 -13.36 -20.70
C THR A 14 12.97 -13.12 -20.71
N PRO A 15 13.63 -13.14 -21.89
CA PRO A 15 15.04 -12.80 -21.99
C PRO A 15 15.37 -11.41 -21.39
N GLU A 16 14.52 -10.42 -21.63
CA GLU A 16 14.71 -9.05 -21.16
C GLU A 16 14.61 -8.95 -19.63
N GLU A 17 13.68 -9.69 -19.03
CA GLU A 17 13.54 -9.76 -17.57
C GLU A 17 14.75 -10.43 -16.91
N TYR A 18 15.28 -11.49 -17.54
CA TYR A 18 16.47 -12.18 -17.09
C TYR A 18 17.70 -11.26 -17.10
N ASP A 19 17.93 -10.55 -18.20
CA ASP A 19 19.05 -9.62 -18.34
C ASP A 19 18.98 -8.51 -17.29
N ARG A 20 17.78 -7.96 -17.06
CA ARG A 20 17.57 -6.93 -16.03
C ARG A 20 17.91 -7.44 -14.62
N LEU A 21 17.52 -8.67 -14.29
CA LEU A 21 17.88 -9.30 -13.01
C LEU A 21 19.38 -9.57 -12.91
N MET A 22 20.02 -9.99 -14.00
CA MET A 22 21.46 -10.22 -14.06
C MET A 22 22.25 -8.95 -13.81
N TRP A 23 21.87 -7.84 -14.45
CA TRP A 23 22.50 -6.53 -14.23
C TRP A 23 22.40 -6.07 -12.78
N LYS A 24 21.20 -6.14 -12.19
CA LYS A 24 21.00 -5.81 -10.76
C LYS A 24 21.82 -6.70 -9.82
N ARG A 25 21.96 -7.98 -10.16
CA ARG A 25 22.77 -8.93 -9.40
C ARG A 25 24.26 -8.57 -9.42
N ILE A 26 24.77 -8.16 -10.59
CA ILE A 26 26.16 -7.72 -10.75
C ILE A 26 26.40 -6.44 -9.94
N GLU A 27 25.49 -5.47 -10.04
CA GLU A 27 25.53 -4.22 -9.26
C GLU A 27 25.54 -4.47 -7.75
N ALA A 28 24.76 -5.46 -7.28
CA ALA A 28 24.67 -5.87 -5.88
C ALA A 28 25.85 -6.76 -5.39
N ALA A 29 27.05 -6.55 -5.93
CA ALA A 29 28.30 -7.23 -5.57
C ALA A 29 28.44 -8.71 -5.97
N GLY A 30 27.77 -9.16 -7.03
CA GLY A 30 28.09 -10.44 -7.68
C GLY A 30 27.74 -11.71 -6.88
N LEU A 31 26.79 -11.61 -5.94
CA LEU A 31 26.20 -12.72 -5.17
C LEU A 31 25.82 -13.91 -6.07
N THR A 32 25.67 -15.13 -5.55
CA THR A 32 25.06 -16.20 -6.35
C THR A 32 23.59 -15.88 -6.69
N TRP A 33 23.05 -16.45 -7.76
CA TRP A 33 21.63 -16.25 -8.13
C TRP A 33 20.67 -16.52 -6.96
N ARG A 34 20.95 -17.56 -6.17
CA ARG A 34 20.14 -17.92 -5.02
C ARG A 34 20.21 -16.86 -3.92
N GLU A 35 21.41 -16.40 -3.57
CA GLU A 35 21.59 -15.38 -2.53
C GLU A 35 20.97 -14.06 -2.95
N PHE A 36 21.18 -13.65 -4.21
CA PHE A 36 20.59 -12.43 -4.75
C PHE A 36 19.05 -12.47 -4.70
N ILE A 37 18.44 -13.51 -5.26
CA ILE A 37 16.97 -13.63 -5.27
C ILE A 37 16.43 -13.75 -3.84
N PHE A 38 17.05 -14.57 -3.00
CA PHE A 38 16.61 -14.73 -1.62
C PHE A 38 16.67 -13.40 -0.86
N LYS A 39 17.80 -12.70 -0.92
CA LYS A 39 17.99 -11.39 -0.30
C LYS A 39 16.96 -10.37 -0.80
N MET A 40 16.76 -10.29 -2.12
CA MET A 40 15.77 -9.38 -2.70
C MET A 40 14.33 -9.72 -2.29
N CYS A 41 13.98 -11.00 -2.14
CA CYS A 41 12.65 -11.42 -1.71
C CYS A 41 12.43 -11.24 -0.20
N THR A 42 13.48 -11.34 0.63
CA THR A 42 13.38 -11.21 2.09
C THR A 42 13.56 -9.79 2.59
N GLU A 43 14.44 -9.02 1.96
CA GLU A 43 14.74 -7.63 2.33
C GLU A 43 13.98 -6.62 1.45
N GLY A 44 13.45 -7.08 0.31
CA GLY A 44 12.59 -6.26 -0.54
C GLY A 44 11.33 -5.83 0.20
N LYS A 45 11.05 -4.52 0.19
CA LYS A 45 9.81 -3.98 0.77
C LYS A 45 8.63 -4.37 -0.13
N VAL A 46 7.84 -5.34 0.30
CA VAL A 46 6.52 -5.61 -0.30
C VAL A 46 5.50 -4.75 0.44
N VAL A 47 5.05 -3.68 -0.19
CA VAL A 47 4.03 -2.80 0.37
C VAL A 47 2.65 -3.39 0.07
N SER A 48 1.95 -3.88 1.11
CA SER A 48 0.55 -4.26 0.99
C SER A 48 -0.34 -3.02 1.19
N ASN A 49 -1.13 -2.69 0.18
CA ASN A 49 -2.08 -1.57 0.23
C ASN A 49 -3.48 -1.98 0.73
N GLU A 50 -3.62 -3.16 1.33
CA GLU A 50 -4.93 -3.69 1.76
C GLU A 50 -5.60 -2.78 2.79
N ALA A 51 -4.86 -2.32 3.81
CA ALA A 51 -5.37 -1.37 4.79
C ALA A 51 -5.81 -0.03 4.15
N LEU A 52 -5.12 0.43 3.10
CA LEU A 52 -5.49 1.64 2.37
C LEU A 52 -6.77 1.45 1.53
N ARG A 53 -7.04 0.24 1.04
CA ARG A 53 -8.31 -0.05 0.33
C ARG A 53 -9.50 0.05 1.28
N GLU A 54 -9.35 -0.48 2.49
CA GLU A 54 -10.42 -0.45 3.49
C GLU A 54 -10.65 0.96 4.04
N LEU A 55 -9.58 1.74 4.25
CA LEU A 55 -9.69 3.16 4.54
C LEU A 55 -10.45 3.93 3.44
N ASN A 56 -10.13 3.69 2.16
CA ASN A 56 -10.82 4.33 1.04
C ASN A 56 -12.32 4.00 1.00
N LYS A 57 -12.69 2.78 1.41
CA LYS A 57 -14.08 2.34 1.48
C LYS A 57 -14.85 3.11 2.56
N GLU A 58 -14.27 3.23 3.76
CA GLU A 58 -14.86 4.02 4.85
C GLU A 58 -14.97 5.51 4.50
N LEU A 59 -13.95 6.08 3.86
CA LEU A 59 -13.99 7.46 3.37
C LEU A 59 -15.14 7.69 2.39
N ARG A 60 -15.41 6.73 1.49
CA ARG A 60 -16.55 6.80 0.58
C ARG A 60 -17.89 6.74 1.32
N TYR A 61 -18.03 5.88 2.32
CA TYR A 61 -19.25 5.83 3.13
C TYR A 61 -19.49 7.15 3.86
N GLN A 62 -18.46 7.73 4.45
CA GLN A 62 -18.57 9.00 5.14
C GLN A 62 -18.89 10.15 4.18
N GLY A 63 -18.28 10.20 2.99
CA GLY A 63 -18.63 11.16 1.93
C GLY A 63 -20.08 11.02 1.45
N ASN A 64 -20.59 9.79 1.34
CA ASN A 64 -21.99 9.54 1.02
C ASN A 64 -22.93 10.05 2.13
N ASN A 65 -22.58 9.83 3.40
CA ASN A 65 -23.36 10.36 4.53
C ASN A 65 -23.36 11.89 4.53
N LEU A 66 -22.21 12.52 4.25
CA LEU A 66 -22.11 13.96 4.12
C LEU A 66 -23.00 14.49 2.99
N ASN A 67 -22.97 13.85 1.81
CA ASN A 67 -23.84 14.22 0.70
C ASN A 67 -25.33 14.12 1.06
N GLN A 68 -25.73 13.09 1.81
CA GLN A 68 -27.11 12.95 2.29
C GLN A 68 -27.49 14.09 3.24
N LEU A 69 -26.63 14.42 4.20
CA LEU A 69 -26.81 15.53 5.13
C LEU A 69 -26.92 16.87 4.40
N THR A 70 -26.05 17.14 3.43
CA THR A 70 -26.11 18.35 2.60
C THR A 70 -27.39 18.41 1.78
N ARG A 71 -27.85 17.29 1.23
CA ARG A 71 -29.13 17.21 0.51
C ARG A 71 -30.31 17.53 1.42
N LEU A 72 -30.37 16.95 2.62
CA LEU A 72 -31.44 17.19 3.60
C LEU A 72 -31.44 18.64 4.10
N ALA A 73 -30.25 19.23 4.32
CA ALA A 73 -30.12 20.64 4.64
C ALA A 73 -30.60 21.54 3.50
N HIS A 74 -30.22 21.24 2.25
CA HIS A 74 -30.67 21.98 1.07
C HIS A 74 -32.19 21.91 0.87
N GLN A 75 -32.81 20.76 1.20
CA GLN A 75 -34.26 20.57 1.18
C GLN A 75 -34.99 21.28 2.33
N GLY A 76 -34.27 21.88 3.27
CA GLY A 76 -34.83 22.55 4.44
C GLY A 76 -35.31 21.59 5.54
N GLU A 77 -35.06 20.28 5.39
CA GLU A 77 -35.41 19.26 6.39
C GLU A 77 -34.49 19.29 7.60
N ILE A 78 -33.25 19.79 7.44
CA ILE A 78 -32.31 20.03 8.54
C ILE A 78 -31.88 21.49 8.53
N LYS A 79 -32.00 22.18 9.67
CA LYS A 79 -31.72 23.63 9.78
C LYS A 79 -30.27 23.97 10.13
N VAL A 80 -29.58 23.11 10.88
CA VAL A 80 -28.18 23.29 11.27
C VAL A 80 -27.50 21.93 11.35
N ILE A 81 -26.34 21.82 10.72
CA ILE A 81 -25.46 20.66 10.83
C ILE A 81 -24.10 21.18 11.28
N ASP A 82 -23.69 20.88 12.50
CA ASP A 82 -22.34 21.19 12.97
C ASP A 82 -21.40 20.05 12.57
N LEU A 83 -20.49 20.33 11.64
CA LEU A 83 -19.48 19.38 11.15
C LEU A 83 -18.07 19.73 11.62
N SER A 84 -17.94 20.65 12.59
CA SER A 84 -16.66 21.19 13.04
C SER A 84 -15.75 20.12 13.61
N GLU A 85 -16.29 19.22 14.44
CA GLU A 85 -15.52 18.11 15.01
C GLU A 85 -15.12 17.07 13.97
N LEU A 86 -16.04 16.75 13.05
CA LEU A 86 -15.77 15.83 11.94
C LEU A 86 -14.63 16.36 11.08
N ARG A 87 -14.64 17.66 10.74
CA ARG A 87 -13.57 18.30 9.99
C ARG A 87 -12.22 18.22 10.71
N LYS A 88 -12.18 18.54 12.01
CA LYS A 88 -10.96 18.43 12.84
C LYS A 88 -10.42 17.01 12.95
N LEU A 89 -11.29 16.01 12.92
CA LEU A 89 -10.89 14.60 12.90
C LEU A 89 -10.24 14.23 11.57
N TYR A 90 -10.83 14.65 10.44
CA TYR A 90 -10.26 14.43 9.11
C TYR A 90 -8.90 15.10 8.93
N GLU A 91 -8.77 16.36 9.35
CA GLU A 91 -7.50 17.10 9.29
C GLU A 91 -6.40 16.33 10.03
N ARG A 92 -6.68 15.84 11.25
CA ARG A 92 -5.72 15.00 12.01
C ARG A 92 -5.38 13.68 11.33
N MET A 93 -6.37 12.99 10.76
CA MET A 93 -6.12 11.73 10.03
C MET A 93 -5.24 11.97 8.80
N LEU A 94 -5.48 13.05 8.05
CA LEU A 94 -4.66 13.41 6.89
C LEU A 94 -3.22 13.71 7.30
N ASP A 95 -3.02 14.46 8.39
CA ASP A 95 -1.68 14.74 8.92
C ASP A 95 -0.93 13.46 9.33
N GLU A 96 -1.61 12.51 9.97
CA GLU A 96 -1.01 11.22 10.35
C GLU A 96 -0.64 10.37 9.12
N ILE A 97 -1.50 10.34 8.10
CA ILE A 97 -1.23 9.61 6.85
C ILE A 97 -0.03 10.23 6.11
N MET A 98 0.07 11.56 6.05
CA MET A 98 1.21 12.22 5.42
C MET A 98 2.52 11.92 6.16
N LYS A 99 2.52 11.94 7.50
CA LYS A 99 3.69 11.58 8.31
C LYS A 99 4.11 10.12 8.15
N ALA A 100 3.17 9.21 7.94
CA ALA A 100 3.47 7.79 7.73
C ALA A 100 4.00 7.48 6.32
N GLY A 101 3.87 8.41 5.38
CA GLY A 101 4.35 8.29 4.01
C GLY A 101 5.79 8.76 3.77
N GLU A 102 6.38 9.49 4.73
CA GLU A 102 7.79 9.92 4.75
C GLU A 102 8.71 8.86 5.39
#